data_AF-A0A5C5A5X5-F1
#
_entry.id   AF-A0A5C5A5X5-F1
#
_cell.length_a   1.000
_cell.length_b   1.000
_cell.length_c   1.000
_cell.angle_alpha   90.00
_cell.angle_beta   90.00
_cell.angle_gamma   90.00
#
_symmetry.space_group_name_H-M   'P 1'
#
loop_
_entity.id
_entity.type
_entity.pdbx_description
1 polymer ?
#
loop_
_entity_poly.entity_id
_entity_poly.type
_entity_poly.pdbx_seq_one_letter_code
_entity_poly.pdbx_strand_id
1 'polypeptide(L)'
;MEFPSKKDVWLYPIFFVVIGACFAPIFAGREYFLLFFTIPLAIVFIWSWFSTKYIVGEETITIRSGFVNKRIFIRDIKQISNTKNPIAAYALSFDRLEIIYGSHQTEIISPKDKEQFINLVTSKNTYIETK
;
A
#
# COMPACT_ATOMS: atom_id res chain seq x y z
N MET A 1 -12.33 -11.09 1.93
CA MET A 1 -11.83 -10.92 0.53
C MET A 1 -10.52 -10.16 0.55
N GLU A 2 -9.52 -10.58 -0.24
CA GLU A 2 -8.23 -9.89 -0.34
C GLU A 2 -8.17 -9.01 -1.60
N PHE A 3 -7.67 -7.79 -1.45
CA PHE A 3 -7.47 -6.81 -2.52
C PHE A 3 -5.98 -6.41 -2.55
N PRO A 4 -5.23 -6.74 -3.62
CA PRO A 4 -3.85 -6.29 -3.74
C PRO A 4 -3.79 -4.78 -3.95
N SER A 5 -2.66 -4.16 -3.59
CA SER A 5 -2.42 -2.76 -3.91
C SER A 5 -2.22 -2.56 -5.42
N LYS A 6 -2.89 -1.56 -5.98
CA LYS A 6 -2.66 -1.05 -7.33
C LYS A 6 -1.22 -0.54 -7.42
N LYS A 7 -0.55 -0.90 -8.51
CA LYS A 7 0.80 -0.44 -8.83
C LYS A 7 0.73 0.33 -10.13
N ASP A 8 1.14 1.59 -10.11
CA ASP A 8 1.16 2.36 -11.35
C ASP A 8 2.31 1.93 -12.25
N VAL A 9 2.05 1.91 -13.57
CA VAL A 9 3.02 1.43 -14.57
C VAL A 9 4.33 2.22 -14.53
N TRP A 10 4.27 3.53 -14.28
CA TRP A 10 5.45 4.41 -14.22
C TRP A 10 6.37 4.12 -13.02
N LEU A 11 5.89 3.43 -11.97
CA LEU A 11 6.71 3.06 -10.83
C LEU A 11 7.60 1.83 -11.10
N TYR A 12 7.25 0.98 -12.08
CA TYR A 12 8.06 -0.19 -12.44
C TYR A 12 9.48 0.18 -12.93
N PRO A 13 9.69 1.12 -13.87
CA PRO A 13 11.05 1.48 -14.29
C PRO A 13 11.86 2.06 -13.13
N ILE A 14 11.25 2.87 -12.27
CA ILE A 14 11.93 3.41 -11.06
C ILE A 14 12.34 2.25 -10.14
N PHE A 15 11.44 1.32 -9.89
CA PHE A 15 11.72 0.13 -9.08
C PHE A 15 12.90 -0.68 -9.64
N PHE A 16 12.91 -0.97 -10.94
CA PHE A 16 14.01 -1.70 -11.57
C PHE A 16 15.34 -0.93 -11.52
N VAL A 17 15.32 0.40 -11.67
CA VAL A 17 16.52 1.24 -11.56
C VAL A 17 17.08 1.22 -10.13
N VAL A 18 16.24 1.34 -9.10
CA VAL A 18 16.68 1.28 -7.70
C VAL A 18 17.27 -0.09 -7.38
N ILE A 19 16.61 -1.17 -7.80
CA ILE A 19 17.14 -2.52 -7.60
C ILE A 19 18.46 -2.72 -8.35
N GLY A 20 18.55 -2.30 -9.61
CA GLY A 20 19.78 -2.37 -10.40
C GLY A 20 20.93 -1.58 -9.74
N ALA A 21 20.65 -0.40 -9.20
CA ALA A 21 21.63 0.41 -8.48
C ALA A 21 22.15 -0.29 -7.21
N CYS A 22 21.30 -1.04 -6.50
CA CYS A 22 21.74 -1.85 -5.35
C CYS A 22 22.73 -2.95 -5.74
N PHE A 23 22.65 -3.49 -6.96
CA PHE A 23 23.55 -4.54 -7.48
C PHE A 23 24.72 -3.99 -8.31
N ALA A 24 24.73 -2.70 -8.65
CA ALA A 24 25.81 -2.06 -9.41
C ALA A 24 27.23 -2.28 -8.81
N PRO A 25 27.43 -2.32 -7.48
CA PRO A 25 28.76 -2.56 -6.91
C PRO A 25 29.37 -3.92 -7.30
N ILE A 26 28.55 -4.93 -7.63
CA ILE A 26 29.02 -6.25 -8.11
C ILE A 26 29.79 -6.09 -9.42
N PHE A 27 29.26 -5.30 -10.35
CA PHE A 27 29.84 -5.12 -11.69
C PHE A 27 31.00 -4.12 -11.69
N ALA A 28 30.98 -3.16 -10.77
CA ALA A 28 32.03 -2.16 -10.64
C ALA A 28 33.32 -2.67 -9.95
N GLY A 29 33.36 -3.94 -9.54
CA GLY A 29 34.51 -4.54 -8.84
C GLY A 29 34.85 -3.83 -7.52
N ARG A 30 33.89 -3.13 -6.91
CA ARG A 30 34.09 -2.32 -5.70
C ARG A 30 33.93 -3.16 -4.44
N GLU A 31 34.57 -2.67 -3.37
CA GLU A 31 34.46 -3.08 -1.96
C GLU A 31 33.17 -3.85 -1.62
N TYR A 32 33.30 -5.15 -1.32
CA TYR A 32 32.21 -6.01 -0.83
C TYR A 32 31.47 -5.42 0.39
N PHE A 33 32.12 -4.48 1.09
CA PHE A 33 31.54 -3.70 2.18
C PHE A 33 30.26 -2.95 1.77
N LEU A 34 30.19 -2.40 0.55
CA LEU A 34 28.98 -1.70 0.09
C LEU A 34 27.82 -2.67 -0.16
N LEU A 35 28.11 -3.88 -0.66
CA LEU A 35 27.10 -4.91 -0.90
C LEU A 35 26.42 -5.36 0.39
N PHE A 36 27.15 -5.35 1.51
CA PHE A 36 26.59 -5.66 2.82
C PHE A 36 25.43 -4.73 3.21
N PHE A 37 25.44 -3.47 2.76
CA PHE A 37 24.36 -2.52 3.03
C PHE A 37 23.30 -2.50 1.92
N THR A 38 23.69 -2.64 0.65
CA THR A 38 22.74 -2.52 -0.47
C THR A 38 21.86 -3.77 -0.64
N ILE A 39 22.34 -4.97 -0.31
CA ILE A 39 21.55 -6.20 -0.44
C ILE A 39 20.38 -6.25 0.54
N PRO A 40 20.56 -6.01 1.86
CA PRO A 40 19.42 -5.95 2.79
C PRO A 40 18.41 -4.87 2.39
N LEU A 41 18.88 -3.72 1.91
CA LEU A 41 18.00 -2.65 1.43
C LEU A 41 17.16 -3.10 0.23
N ALA A 42 17.78 -3.76 -0.76
CA ALA A 42 17.06 -4.31 -1.91
C ALA A 42 16.01 -5.35 -1.48
N ILE A 43 16.35 -6.23 -0.54
CA ILE A 43 15.42 -7.24 -0.01
C ILE A 43 14.22 -6.56 0.66
N VAL A 44 14.44 -5.57 1.52
CA VAL A 44 13.36 -4.82 2.19
C VAL A 44 12.50 -4.08 1.16
N PHE A 45 13.11 -3.52 0.13
CA PHE A 45 12.39 -2.78 -0.92
C PHE A 45 11.52 -3.71 -1.78
N ILE A 46 12.06 -4.85 -2.20
CA ILE A 46 11.31 -5.91 -2.90
C ILE A 46 10.17 -6.42 -2.02
N TRP A 47 10.44 -6.71 -0.76
CA TRP A 47 9.42 -7.19 0.18
C TRP A 47 8.27 -6.20 0.31
N SER A 48 8.57 -4.91 0.52
CA SER A 48 7.58 -3.84 0.62
C SER A 48 6.70 -3.76 -0.63
N TRP A 49 7.30 -3.91 -1.82
CA TRP A 49 6.59 -3.87 -3.10
C TRP A 49 5.53 -4.98 -3.27
N PHE A 50 5.79 -6.18 -2.74
CA PHE A 50 4.87 -7.32 -2.87
C PHE A 50 3.97 -7.53 -1.65
N SER A 51 4.31 -6.96 -0.50
CA SER A 51 3.58 -7.22 0.75
C SER A 51 2.34 -6.35 0.95
N THR A 52 2.11 -5.31 0.15
CA THR A 52 0.99 -4.38 0.35
C THR A 52 -0.34 -4.95 -0.17
N LYS A 53 -1.23 -5.31 0.76
CA LYS A 53 -2.56 -5.85 0.48
C LYS A 53 -3.58 -5.45 1.53
N TYR A 54 -4.85 -5.43 1.14
CA TYR A 54 -5.98 -5.05 1.98
C TYR A 54 -6.93 -6.23 2.09
N ILE A 55 -7.28 -6.62 3.31
CA ILE A 55 -8.14 -7.77 3.58
C ILE A 55 -9.41 -7.26 4.21
N VAL A 56 -10.54 -7.38 3.50
CA VAL A 56 -11.87 -7.05 4.02
C VAL A 56 -12.45 -8.32 4.63
N GLY A 57 -12.53 -8.35 5.97
CA GLY A 57 -13.17 -9.41 6.74
C GLY A 57 -14.67 -9.17 6.92
N GLU A 58 -15.27 -9.82 7.92
CA GLU A 58 -16.69 -9.62 8.22
C GLU A 58 -16.97 -8.25 8.84
N GLU A 59 -16.23 -7.90 9.89
CA GLU A 59 -16.41 -6.66 10.66
C GLU A 59 -15.20 -5.71 10.58
N THR A 60 -14.07 -6.16 10.02
CA THR A 60 -12.81 -5.41 10.02
C THR A 60 -12.13 -5.39 8.66
N ILE A 61 -11.41 -4.31 8.39
CA ILE A 61 -10.49 -4.16 7.28
C ILE A 61 -9.07 -4.24 7.84
N THR A 62 -8.28 -5.18 7.34
CA THR A 62 -6.85 -5.29 7.67
C THR A 62 -6.01 -4.75 6.52
N ILE A 63 -5.27 -3.68 6.78
CA ILE A 63 -4.28 -3.12 5.87
C ILE A 63 -2.94 -3.76 6.23
N ARG A 64 -2.34 -4.48 5.29
CA ARG A 64 -0.98 -5.02 5.40
C ARG A 64 -0.07 -4.30 4.44
N SER A 65 1.07 -3.82 4.91
CA SER A 65 2.11 -3.15 4.11
C SER A 65 3.48 -3.44 4.70
N GLY A 66 4.19 -4.41 4.12
CA GLY A 66 5.45 -4.88 4.67
C GLY A 66 5.29 -5.41 6.10
N PHE A 67 6.02 -4.80 7.04
CA PHE A 67 5.94 -5.13 8.47
C PHE A 67 4.74 -4.48 9.19
N VAL A 68 4.06 -3.53 8.55
CA VAL A 68 2.95 -2.81 9.17
C VAL A 68 1.65 -3.56 8.91
N ASN A 69 0.96 -3.89 10.01
CA ASN A 69 -0.37 -4.48 9.99
C ASN A 69 -1.32 -3.57 10.78
N LYS A 70 -2.28 -2.96 10.10
CA LYS A 70 -3.29 -2.07 10.71
C LYS A 70 -4.66 -2.68 10.54
N ARG A 71 -5.48 -2.66 11.59
CA ARG A 71 -6.88 -3.14 11.56
C ARG A 71 -7.82 -2.00 11.87
N ILE A 72 -8.89 -1.90 11.09
CA ILE A 72 -9.92 -0.87 11.18
C ILE A 72 -11.26 -1.57 11.26
N PHE A 73 -12.13 -1.20 12.20
CA PHE A 73 -13.49 -1.73 12.23
C PHE A 73 -14.34 -1.01 11.18
N ILE A 74 -15.12 -1.78 10.41
CA ILE A 74 -15.97 -1.24 9.33
C ILE A 74 -17.05 -0.30 9.90
N ARG A 75 -17.54 -0.60 11.11
CA ARG A 75 -18.48 0.27 11.84
C ARG A 75 -17.92 1.65 12.20
N ASP A 76 -16.59 1.77 12.31
CA ASP A 76 -15.95 3.03 12.69
C ASP A 76 -15.67 3.91 11.47
N ILE A 77 -15.83 3.37 10.25
CA ILE A 77 -15.65 4.10 9.00
C ILE A 77 -16.82 5.05 8.81
N LYS A 78 -16.49 6.33 8.64
CA LYS A 78 -17.46 7.41 8.43
C LYS A 78 -17.58 7.78 6.95
N GLN A 79 -16.43 7.86 6.27
CA GLN A 79 -16.37 8.29 4.89
C GLN A 79 -15.28 7.54 4.13
N ILE A 80 -15.57 7.22 2.87
CA ILE A 80 -14.59 6.75 1.88
C ILE A 80 -14.62 7.71 0.70
N SER A 81 -13.47 8.28 0.33
CA SER A 81 -13.42 9.22 -0.78
C SER A 81 -12.22 9.02 -1.69
N ASN A 82 -12.37 9.36 -2.98
CA ASN A 82 -11.22 9.38 -3.88
C ASN A 82 -10.29 10.55 -3.51
N THR A 83 -8.99 10.27 -3.40
CA THR A 83 -7.98 11.29 -3.10
C THR A 83 -6.82 11.23 -4.07
N LYS A 84 -6.30 12.42 -4.41
CA LYS A 84 -5.05 12.59 -5.17
C LYS A 84 -3.91 13.09 -4.27
N ASN A 85 -4.11 13.07 -2.95
CA ASN A 85 -3.15 13.60 -2.00
C ASN A 85 -1.85 12.76 -2.03
N PRO A 86 -0.68 13.39 -2.29
CA PRO A 86 0.60 12.68 -2.40
C PRO A 86 1.21 12.27 -1.06
N ILE A 87 0.57 12.55 0.08
CA ILE A 87 1.06 12.17 1.42
C ILE A 87 1.56 10.72 1.45
N ALA A 88 2.67 10.50 2.16
CA ALA A 88 3.26 9.18 2.38
C ALA A 88 2.23 8.28 3.08
N ALA A 89 1.80 7.22 2.40
CA ALA A 89 0.79 6.30 2.90
C ALA A 89 1.04 4.88 2.37
N TYR A 90 0.20 3.93 2.81
CA TYR A 90 0.23 2.52 2.43
C TYR A 90 -0.28 2.27 0.99
N ALA A 91 0.16 3.08 0.03
CA ALA A 91 -0.35 3.10 -1.35
C ALA A 91 0.78 3.19 -2.38
N LEU A 92 0.80 2.25 -3.33
CA LEU A 92 1.76 2.15 -4.45
C LEU A 92 1.18 2.69 -5.76
N SER A 93 0.15 3.52 -5.69
CA SER A 93 -0.50 4.16 -6.84
C SER A 93 -0.97 5.56 -6.47
N PHE A 94 -1.09 6.47 -7.43
CA PHE A 94 -1.76 7.75 -7.29
C PHE A 94 -3.28 7.65 -7.28
N ASP A 95 -3.81 6.52 -7.71
CA ASP A 95 -5.24 6.24 -7.68
C ASP A 95 -5.62 5.71 -6.30
N ARG A 96 -5.80 6.63 -5.34
CA ARG A 96 -5.95 6.33 -3.92
C ARG A 96 -7.38 6.55 -3.43
N LEU A 97 -7.72 5.85 -2.35
CA LEU A 97 -8.93 6.04 -1.56
C LEU A 97 -8.50 6.49 -0.17
N GLU A 98 -9.18 7.50 0.34
CA GLU A 98 -9.08 7.98 1.69
C GLU A 98 -10.21 7.37 2.51
N ILE A 99 -9.87 6.78 3.65
CA ILE A 99 -10.81 6.21 4.61
C ILE A 99 -10.72 7.03 5.89
N ILE A 100 -11.81 7.70 6.26
CA ILE A 100 -11.94 8.44 7.51
C ILE A 100 -12.68 7.55 8.51
N TYR A 101 -12.08 7.33 9.67
CA TYR A 101 -12.62 6.44 10.69
C TYR A 101 -12.36 6.95 12.12
N GLY A 102 -13.19 6.49 13.06
CA GLY A 102 -13.10 6.87 14.47
C GLY A 102 -13.30 8.37 14.69
N SER A 103 -12.57 8.95 15.65
CA SER A 103 -12.74 10.37 15.99
C SER A 103 -12.20 11.28 14.88
N HIS A 104 -10.94 11.09 14.44
CA HIS A 104 -10.25 11.92 13.44
C HIS A 104 -9.10 11.17 12.74
N GLN A 105 -9.24 9.86 12.51
CA GLN A 105 -8.17 9.07 11.88
C GLN A 105 -8.44 8.92 10.38
N THR A 106 -7.37 9.02 9.59
CA THR A 106 -7.42 8.91 8.14
C THR A 106 -6.38 7.90 7.67
N GLU A 107 -6.81 6.89 6.92
CA GLU A 107 -5.90 6.02 6.17
C GLU A 107 -6.06 6.24 4.68
N ILE A 108 -4.94 6.20 3.96
CA ILE A 108 -4.95 6.23 2.50
C ILE A 108 -4.50 4.86 1.98
N ILE A 109 -5.34 4.26 1.14
CA ILE A 109 -5.11 2.96 0.53
C ILE A 109 -5.26 3.06 -1.00
N SER A 110 -4.72 2.12 -1.75
CA SER A 110 -4.89 2.05 -3.20
C SER A 110 -5.24 0.63 -3.65
N PRO A 111 -6.44 0.11 -3.33
CA PRO A 111 -6.84 -1.22 -3.78
C PRO A 111 -6.88 -1.26 -5.31
N LYS A 112 -6.45 -2.38 -5.91
CA LYS A 112 -6.47 -2.58 -7.36
C LYS A 112 -7.88 -2.43 -7.94
N ASP A 113 -8.86 -3.04 -7.28
CA ASP A 113 -10.28 -2.99 -7.64
C ASP A 113 -11.05 -2.10 -6.65
N LYS A 114 -10.96 -0.79 -6.85
CA LYS A 114 -11.59 0.23 -5.99
C LYS A 114 -13.10 0.05 -5.86
N GLU A 115 -13.79 -0.08 -6.98
CA GLU A 115 -15.25 -0.24 -7.04
C GLU A 115 -15.71 -1.44 -6.21
N GLN A 116 -15.05 -2.59 -6.40
CA GLN A 116 -15.38 -3.80 -5.67
C GLN A 116 -15.06 -3.67 -4.17
N PHE A 117 -13.95 -3.01 -3.82
CA PHE A 117 -13.62 -2.72 -2.43
C PHE A 117 -14.69 -1.84 -1.77
N ILE A 118 -15.08 -0.73 -2.41
CA ILE A 118 -16.11 0.20 -1.90
C ILE A 118 -17.44 -0.55 -1.76
N ASN A 119 -17.88 -1.27 -2.79
CA ASN A 119 -19.13 -2.02 -2.77
C ASN A 119 -19.16 -3.05 -1.62
N LEU A 120 -18.06 -3.78 -1.40
CA LEU A 120 -17.98 -4.75 -0.32
C LEU A 120 -18.05 -4.08 1.06
N VAL A 121 -17.38 -2.94 1.23
CA VAL A 121 -17.37 -2.22 2.51
C VAL A 121 -18.74 -1.58 2.78
N THR A 122 -19.35 -0.92 1.80
CA THR A 122 -20.68 -0.30 1.90
C THR A 122 -21.79 -1.35 2.08
N SER A 123 -21.65 -2.54 1.48
CA SER A 123 -22.61 -3.65 1.72
C SER A 123 -22.63 -4.13 3.16
N LYS A 124 -21.55 -3.91 3.90
CA LYS A 124 -21.41 -4.27 5.32
C LYS A 124 -21.80 -3.13 6.26
N ASN A 125 -21.71 -1.90 5.80
CA ASN A 125 -22.11 -0.72 6.55
C ASN A 125 -22.66 0.35 5.59
N THR A 126 -23.99 0.44 5.54
CA THR A 126 -24.73 1.36 4.66
C THR A 126 -24.62 2.82 5.11
N TYR A 127 -24.14 3.09 6.32
CA TYR A 127 -23.99 4.46 6.85
C TYR A 127 -22.72 5.17 6.39
N ILE A 128 -21.90 4.53 5.57
CA ILE A 128 -20.64 5.11 5.07
C ILE A 128 -20.96 6.11 3.95
N GLU A 129 -20.47 7.34 4.10
CA GLU A 129 -20.51 8.33 3.02
C GLU A 129 -19.45 8.01 1.96
N THR A 130 -19.85 7.90 0.70
CA THR A 130 -18.93 7.74 -0.45
C THR A 130 -18.84 9.04 -1.26
N LYS A 131 -17.63 9.60 -1.42
CA LYS A 131 -17.39 10.86 -2.18
C LYS A 131 -16.33 10.72 -3.29
#